data_AF-A0A8I0KC88-F1
#
_entry.id   AF-A0A8I0KC88-F1
#
_cell.length_a   1.000
_cell.length_b   1.000
_cell.length_c   1.000
_cell.angle_alpha   90.00
_cell.angle_beta   90.00
_cell.angle_gamma   90.00
#
_symmetry.space_group_name_H-M   'P 1'
#
loop_
_entity.id
_entity.type
_entity.pdbx_description
1 polymer ?
#
loop_
_entity_poly.entity_id
_entity_poly.type
_entity_poly.pdbx_seq_one_letter_code
_entity_poly.pdbx_strand_id
1 'polypeptide(L)' 'MNSFTQQIKDSRQQSEIQSFYEPALRVLGHLFEVKKQNLRNKGYDENNAAVTKIEFSEAMAR' A
#
# COMPACT_ATOMS: atom_id res chain seq x y z
N MET A 1 6.02 -12.33 -35.92
CA MET A 1 6.65 -11.25 -35.13
C MET A 1 5.78 -10.69 -33.99
N ASN A 2 4.63 -11.28 -33.64
CA ASN A 2 3.73 -10.73 -32.60
C ASN A 2 3.99 -11.26 -31.18
N SER A 3 4.55 -12.47 -31.05
CA SER A 3 4.73 -13.15 -29.75
C SER A 3 5.77 -12.46 -28.85
N PHE A 4 6.91 -12.03 -29.40
CA PHE A 4 7.95 -11.32 -28.63
C PHE A 4 7.45 -9.97 -28.07
N THR A 5 6.69 -9.23 -28.87
CA THR A 5 6.09 -7.95 -28.47
C THR A 5 5.02 -8.12 -27.39
N GLN A 6 4.25 -9.22 -27.41
CA GLN A 6 3.31 -9.57 -26.33
C GLN A 6 4.07 -9.91 -25.04
N GLN A 7 5.11 -10.74 -25.12
CA GLN A 7 5.92 -11.14 -23.97
C GLN A 7 6.59 -9.94 -23.25
N ILE A 8 7.01 -8.92 -24.01
CA ILE A 8 7.54 -7.67 -23.44
C ILE A 8 6.46 -6.86 -22.72
N LYS A 9 5.23 -6.83 -23.23
CA LYS A 9 4.12 -6.11 -22.57
C LYS A 9 3.73 -6.77 -21.26
N ASP A 10 3.64 -8.10 -21.24
CA ASP A 10 3.25 -8.86 -20.06
C ASP A 10 4.32 -8.77 -18.95
N SER A 11 5.59 -8.84 -19.32
CA SER A 11 6.70 -8.67 -18.36
C SER A 11 6.80 -7.25 -17.81
N ARG A 12 6.51 -6.22 -18.61
CA ARG A 12 6.40 -4.83 -18.12
C ARG A 12 5.23 -4.69 -17.14
N GLN A 13 4.04 -5.20 -17.47
CA GLN A 13 2.90 -5.18 -16.54
C GLN A 13 3.22 -5.86 -15.21
N GLN A 14 3.86 -7.03 -15.24
CA GLN A 14 4.27 -7.72 -14.00
C GLN A 14 5.31 -6.92 -13.20
N SER A 15 6.25 -6.27 -13.88
CA SER A 15 7.27 -5.43 -13.23
C SER A 15 6.67 -4.17 -12.61
N GLU A 16 5.71 -3.55 -13.28
CA GLU A 16 4.94 -2.43 -12.75
C GLU A 16 4.16 -2.87 -11.51
N ILE A 17 3.44 -3.99 -11.55
CA ILE A 17 2.72 -4.54 -10.38
C ILE A 17 3.67 -4.80 -9.20
N GLN A 18 4.85 -5.40 -9.45
CA GLN A 18 5.85 -5.64 -8.40
C GLN A 18 6.40 -4.34 -7.80
N SER A 19 6.46 -3.26 -8.59
CA SER A 19 6.99 -1.97 -8.12
C SER A 19 6.14 -1.32 -7.01
N PHE A 20 4.86 -1.71 -6.87
CA PHE A 20 3.96 -1.13 -5.87
C PHE A 20 3.87 -1.91 -4.56
N TYR A 21 4.40 -3.14 -4.49
CA TYR A 21 4.27 -3.98 -3.30
C TYR A 21 5.01 -3.39 -2.08
N GLU A 22 6.30 -3.13 -2.22
CA GLU A 22 7.12 -2.56 -1.14
C GLU A 22 6.66 -1.14 -0.73
N PRO A 23 6.36 -0.23 -1.68
CA PRO A 23 5.75 1.06 -1.32
C PRO A 23 4.42 0.93 -0.58
N ALA A 24 3.54 0.03 -1.01
CA ALA A 24 2.24 -0.21 -0.38
C ALA A 24 2.39 -0.64 1.09
N LEU A 25 3.27 -1.60 1.37
CA LEU A 25 3.52 -2.04 2.75
C LEU A 25 4.09 -0.92 3.62
N ARG A 26 5.02 -0.11 3.07
CA ARG A 26 5.59 1.03 3.79
C ARG A 26 4.54 2.07 4.15
N VAL A 27 3.69 2.44 3.19
CA VAL A 27 2.61 3.43 3.41
C VAL A 27 1.59 2.89 4.40
N LEU A 28 1.14 1.64 4.25
CA LEU A 28 0.19 1.00 5.15
C LEU A 28 0.75 0.93 6.58
N GLY A 29 2.00 0.51 6.74
CA GLY A 29 2.68 0.46 8.03
C GLY A 29 2.74 1.83 8.71
N HIS A 30 3.10 2.88 7.96
CA HIS A 30 3.14 4.24 8.49
C HIS A 30 1.76 4.71 8.97
N LEU A 31 0.72 4.54 8.15
CA LEU A 31 -0.66 4.89 8.53
C LEU A 31 -1.10 4.13 9.78
N PHE A 32 -0.79 2.84 9.85
CA PHE A 32 -1.18 1.99 10.98
C PHE A 32 -0.53 2.43 12.29
N GLU A 33 0.76 2.79 12.27
CA GLU A 33 1.45 3.32 13.46
C GLU A 33 0.88 4.66 13.92
N VAL A 34 0.50 5.54 12.98
CA VAL A 34 -0.21 6.79 13.32
C VAL A 34 -1.55 6.51 14.01
N LYS A 35 -2.33 5.53 13.52
CA LYS A 35 -3.61 5.14 14.13
C LYS A 35 -3.42 4.56 15.53
N LYS A 36 -2.44 3.67 15.73
CA LYS A 36 -2.08 3.16 17.06
C LYS A 36 -1.72 4.29 18.01
N GLN A 37 -0.85 5.21 17.58
CA GLN A 37 -0.44 6.33 18.41
C GLN A 37 -1.63 7.23 18.80
N ASN A 38 -2.57 7.46 17.87
CA ASN A 38 -3.78 8.22 18.16
C ASN A 38 -4.69 7.55 19.20
N LEU A 39 -4.75 6.21 19.21
CA LEU A 39 -5.50 5.47 20.23
C LEU A 39 -4.79 5.54 21.59
N ARG A 40 -3.47 5.32 21.63
CA ARG A 40 -2.64 5.49 22.84
C ARG A 40 -2.82 6.87 23.47
N ASN A 41 -2.73 7.93 22.66
CA ASN A 41 -2.87 9.32 23.12
C ASN A 41 -4.24 9.63 23.73
N LYS A 42 -5.27 8.87 23.34
CA LYS A 42 -6.64 9.00 23.84
C LYS A 42 -6.97 8.00 24.96
N GLY A 43 -6.03 7.13 25.35
CA GLY A 43 -6.24 6.08 26.33
C GLY A 43 -7.09 4.90 25.84
N TYR A 44 -7.28 4.75 24.52
CA TYR A 44 -7.95 3.59 23.92
C TYR A 44 -6.96 2.46 23.61
N ASP A 45 -7.46 1.23 23.51
CA ASP A 45 -6.66 0.07 23.12
C ASP A 45 -6.13 0.24 21.68
N GLU A 46 -4.80 0.21 21.52
CA GLU A 46 -4.10 0.35 20.25
C GLU A 46 -4.38 -0.79 19.26
N ASN A 47 -4.81 -1.96 19.74
CA ASN A 47 -5.14 -3.10 18.90
C ASN A 47 -6.41 -2.84 18.05
N ASN A 48 -7.18 -1.80 18.41
CA ASN A 48 -8.31 -1.33 17.61
C ASN A 48 -7.90 -0.42 16.44
N ALA A 49 -6.60 -0.22 16.21
CA ALA A 49 -6.12 0.55 15.07
C ALA A 49 -6.61 -0.10 13.76
N ALA A 50 -7.17 0.73 12.88
CA ALA A 50 -7.63 0.31 11.58
C ALA A 50 -7.32 1.39 10.54
N VAL A 51 -6.91 0.94 9.35
CA VAL A 51 -6.68 1.77 8.17
C VAL A 51 -7.76 1.44 7.16
N THR A 52 -8.52 2.45 6.72
CA THR A 52 -9.57 2.24 5.70
C THR A 52 -8.97 2.07 4.31
N LYS A 53 -9.72 1.46 3.39
CA LYS A 53 -9.30 1.37 1.99
C LYS A 53 -9.10 2.76 1.37
N ILE A 54 -9.99 3.70 1.66
CA ILE A 54 -9.96 5.05 1.08
C ILE A 54 -8.71 5.80 1.54
N GLU A 55 -8.43 5.86 2.84
CA GLU A 55 -7.25 6.57 3.34
C GLU A 55 -5.95 5.97 2.80
N PHE A 56 -5.91 4.64 2.65
CA PHE A 56 -4.76 3.95 2.10
C PHE A 56 -4.57 4.27 0.61
N SER A 57 -5.63 4.21 -0.19
CA SER A 57 -5.59 4.57 -1.61
C SER A 57 -5.20 6.04 -1.82
N GLU A 58 -5.71 6.95 -0.98
CA GLU A 58 -5.32 8.36 -1.02
C GLU A 58 -3.86 8.57 -0.65
N ALA A 59 -3.32 7.85 0.33
CA ALA A 59 -1.92 7.94 0.72
C ALA A 59 -0.98 7.38 -0.35
N MET A 60 -1.40 6.33 -1.07
CA MET A 60 -0.63 5.73 -2.18
C MET A 60 -0.60 6.60 -3.44
N ALA A 61 -1.53 7.54 -3.58
CA ALA A 61 -1.64 8.42 -4.74
C ALA A 61 -0.88 9.76 -4.60
N ARG A 62 -0.27 10.02 -3.43
CA ARG A 62 0.53 11.22 -3.16
C ARG A 62 1.99 11.01 -3.56
#